data_AF-X1RQE6-F1
#
_entry.id   AF-X1RQE6-F1
#
_cell.length_a   1.000
_cell.length_b   1.000
_cell.length_c   1.000
_cell.angle_alpha   90.00
_cell.angle_beta   90.00
_cell.angle_gamma   90.00
#
_symmetry.space_group_name_H-M   'P 1'
#
loop_
_entity.id
_entity.type
_entity.pdbx_description
1 polymer ?
#
loop_
_entity_poly.entity_id
_entity_poly.type
_entity_poly.pdbx_seq_one_letter_code
_entity_poly.pdbx_strand_id
1 'polypeptide(L)' 'TIEYKGKIIGKVGGCTLISVPTPDGKEHLEATCASKEARDHLAAILEQEAILRVNPKVILEDVPDITPEPPPAAPVTES' A
#
# COMPACT_ATOMS: atom_id res chain seq x y z
N THR A 1 -1.00 3.07 -2.19
CA THR A 1 -2.11 3.18 -3.15
C THR A 1 -2.71 4.54 -2.98
N ILE A 2 -2.87 5.31 -4.06
CA ILE A 2 -3.58 6.59 -3.98
C ILE A 2 -5.04 6.25 -4.30
N GLU A 3 -5.90 6.29 -3.28
CA GLU A 3 -7.34 6.28 -3.51
C GLU A 3 -7.77 7.65 -4.02
N TYR A 4 -8.40 7.68 -5.18
CA TYR A 4 -8.95 8.91 -5.74
C TYR A 4 -10.38 8.65 -6.18
N LYS A 5 -11.33 9.37 -5.57
CA LYS A 5 -12.77 9.23 -5.83
C LYS A 5 -13.28 7.78 -5.71
N GLY A 6 -12.79 7.04 -4.71
CA GLY A 6 -13.18 5.64 -4.48
C GLY A 6 -12.59 4.64 -5.47
N LYS A 7 -11.61 5.05 -6.29
CA LYS A 7 -10.89 4.17 -7.22
C LYS A 7 -9.44 3.98 -6.79
N ILE A 8 -8.95 2.76 -6.95
CA ILE A 8 -7.54 2.41 -6.78
C ILE A 8 -6.78 2.87 -8.03
N ILE A 9 -5.87 3.84 -7.86
CA ILE A 9 -5.05 4.37 -8.95
C ILE A 9 -3.60 3.92 -8.78
N GLY A 10 -3.05 3.36 -9.86
CA GLY A 10 -1.63 3.00 -10.00
C GLY A 10 -0.96 3.76 -11.13
N LYS A 11 0.37 3.87 -11.10
CA LYS A 11 1.18 4.38 -12.22
C LYS A 11 2.21 3.35 -12.64
N VAL A 12 2.31 3.11 -13.94
CA VAL A 12 3.35 2.27 -14.55
C VAL A 12 3.93 3.06 -15.73
N GLY A 13 5.21 3.45 -15.62
CA GLY A 13 5.83 4.35 -16.58
C GLY A 13 5.01 5.63 -16.80
N GLY A 14 4.69 5.93 -18.06
CA GLY A 14 3.87 7.06 -18.48
C GLY A 14 2.35 6.82 -18.47
N CYS A 15 1.88 5.73 -17.87
CA CYS A 15 0.47 5.35 -17.84
C CYS A 15 -0.11 5.40 -16.42
N THR A 16 -1.35 5.84 -16.31
CA THR A 16 -2.16 5.79 -15.10
C THR A 16 -3.18 4.68 -15.25
N LEU A 17 -3.16 3.72 -14.33
CA LEU A 17 -4.06 2.57 -14.30
C LEU A 17 -5.16 2.80 -13.27
N ILE A 18 -6.38 2.41 -13.63
CA ILE A 18 -7.57 2.52 -12.80
C ILE A 18 -8.25 1.17 -12.77
N SER A 19 -8.58 0.68 -11.57
CA SER A 19 -9.47 -0.47 -11.43
C SER A 19 -10.92 -0.03 -11.63
N VAL A 20 -11.65 -0.75 -12.47
CA VAL A 20 -13.05 -0.47 -12.77
C VAL A 20 -13.88 -1.73 -12.53
N PRO A 21 -14.92 -1.65 -11.67
CA PRO A 21 -15.78 -2.79 -11.40
C PRO A 21 -16.70 -3.09 -12.58
N THR A 22 -16.93 -4.37 -12.83
CA THR A 22 -17.87 -4.86 -13.85
C THR A 22 -19.19 -5.32 -13.21
N PRO A 23 -20.29 -5.41 -13.99
CA PRO A 23 -21.59 -5.84 -13.45
C PRO A 23 -21.61 -7.25 -12.85
N ASP A 24 -20.68 -8.12 -13.27
CA ASP A 24 -20.48 -9.48 -12.77
C ASP A 24 -19.60 -9.54 -11.50
N GLY A 25 -19.24 -8.39 -10.92
CA GLY A 25 -18.49 -8.29 -9.67
C GLY A 25 -16.98 -8.54 -9.81
N LYS A 26 -16.46 -8.59 -11.03
CA LYS A 26 -15.01 -8.61 -11.29
C LYS A 26 -14.50 -7.18 -11.43
N GLU A 27 -13.17 -7.04 -11.50
CA GLU A 27 -12.52 -5.78 -11.84
C GLU A 27 -11.67 -5.96 -13.09
N HIS A 28 -11.72 -4.98 -14.00
CA HIS A 28 -10.73 -4.85 -15.07
C HIS A 28 -9.84 -3.62 -14.84
N LEU A 29 -8.64 -3.65 -15.41
CA LEU A 29 -7.72 -2.52 -15.38
C LEU A 29 -7.87 -1.72 -16.67
N GLU A 30 -8.22 -0.45 -16.54
CA GLU A 30 -8.13 0.53 -17.63
C GLU A 30 -6.85 1.36 -17.47
N ALA A 31 -6.22 1.74 -18.58
CA ALA A 31 -5.00 2.55 -18.57
C ALA A 31 -5.13 3.77 -19.48
N THR A 32 -4.78 4.94 -18.95
CA THR A 32 -4.58 6.17 -19.75
C THR A 32 -3.10 6.48 -19.82
N CYS A 33 -2.52 6.49 -21.02
CA CYS A 33 -1.10 6.69 -21.26
C CYS A 33 -0.80 8.05 -21.90
N ALA A 34 0.32 8.68 -21.50
CA ALA A 34 0.71 10.00 -21.98
C ALA A 34 1.21 10.01 -23.44
N SER A 35 1.67 8.88 -23.98
CA SER A 35 2.13 8.76 -25.37
C SER A 35 1.96 7.35 -25.93
N LYS A 36 2.18 7.20 -27.24
CA LYS A 36 2.20 5.89 -27.91
C LYS A 36 3.34 5.02 -27.37
N GLU A 37 4.53 5.56 -27.18
CA GLU A 37 5.67 4.83 -26.63
C GLU A 37 5.37 4.31 -25.22
N ALA A 38 4.70 5.13 -24.38
CA ALA A 38 4.30 4.70 -23.04
C ALA A 38 3.29 3.54 -23.07
N ARG A 39 2.33 3.59 -24.00
CA ARG A 39 1.36 2.51 -24.22
C ARG A 39 2.05 1.23 -24.70
N ASP A 40 2.91 1.33 -25.70
CA ASP A 40 3.59 0.17 -26.30
C ASP A 40 4.53 -0.48 -25.27
N HIS A 41 5.18 0.33 -24.43
CA HIS A 41 5.96 -0.17 -23.29
C HIS A 41 5.11 -0.87 -22.23
N LEU A 42 3.94 -0.31 -21.88
CA LEU A 42 3.01 -0.97 -20.95
C LEU A 42 2.52 -2.32 -21.51
N ALA A 43 2.19 -2.37 -22.81
CA ALA A 43 1.79 -3.61 -23.47
C ALA A 43 2.90 -4.67 -23.40
N ALA A 44 4.14 -4.29 -23.70
CA ALA A 44 5.29 -5.19 -23.61
C ALA A 44 5.48 -5.78 -22.20
N ILE A 45 5.31 -4.97 -21.14
CA ILE A 45 5.37 -5.45 -19.75
C ILE A 45 4.31 -6.52 -19.47
N LEU A 46 3.09 -6.33 -19.99
CA LEU A 46 1.98 -7.26 -19.76
C LEU A 46 2.10 -8.54 -20.59
N GLU A 47 2.71 -8.48 -21.77
CA GLU A 47 2.96 -9.63 -22.65
C GLU A 47 4.13 -10.51 -22.20
N GLN A 48 5.18 -9.92 -21.59
CA GLN A 48 6.42 -10.61 -21.22
C GLN A 48 6.39 -11.32 -19.86
N GLU A 49 5.21 -11.49 -19.24
CA GLU A 49 4.99 -11.89 -17.83
C GLU A 49 5.24 -10.78 -16.80
N ALA A 50 4.17 -10.12 -16.37
CA ALA A 50 4.19 -9.23 -15.21
C ALA A 50 4.14 -10.04 -13.91
N ILE A 51 5.22 -10.02 -13.12
CA ILE A 51 5.24 -10.65 -11.78
C ILE A 51 4.55 -9.72 -10.77
N LEU A 52 3.33 -10.07 -10.35
CA LEU A 52 2.65 -9.38 -9.26
C LEU A 52 3.17 -9.90 -7.91
N ARG A 53 3.87 -9.04 -7.16
CA ARG A 53 4.27 -9.32 -5.76
C ARG A 53 3.45 -8.47 -4.81
N VAL A 54 2.67 -9.12 -3.96
CA VAL A 54 1.88 -8.45 -2.91
C VAL A 54 2.58 -8.62 -1.58
N ASN A 55 3.15 -7.53 -1.06
CA ASN A 55 3.73 -7.51 0.28
C ASN A 55 2.74 -6.81 1.23
N PRO A 56 2.15 -7.51 2.20
CA PRO A 56 1.34 -6.86 3.22
C PRO A 56 2.23 -5.95 4.07
N LYS A 57 1.79 -4.71 4.32
CA LYS A 57 2.38 -3.91 5.40
C LYS A 57 1.92 -4.51 6.71
N VAL A 58 2.82 -5.22 7.41
CA VAL A 58 2.59 -5.61 8.79
C VAL A 58 2.79 -4.35 9.64
N ILE A 59 1.70 -3.81 10.17
CA ILE A 59 1.73 -2.81 11.23
C ILE A 59 1.77 -3.65 12.51
N LEU A 60 2.95 -3.82 13.11
CA LEU A 60 3.01 -4.37 14.47
C LEU A 60 2.46 -3.29 15.40
N GLU A 61 1.37 -3.59 16.11
CA GLU A 61 0.91 -2.75 17.22
C GLU A 61 2.03 -2.68 18.26
N ASP A 62 2.26 -1.48 18.82
CA ASP A 62 3.28 -1.24 19.84
C ASP A 62 3.20 -2.31 20.94
N VAL A 63 4.31 -3.02 21.15
CA VAL A 63 4.43 -3.98 22.24
C VAL A 63 4.16 -3.22 23.54
N PRO A 64 3.22 -3.68 24.40
CA PRO A 64 2.94 -3.00 25.65
C PRO A 64 4.24 -2.80 26.40
N ASP A 65 4.50 -1.55 26.82
CA ASP A 65 5.67 -1.20 27.60
C ASP A 65 5.60 -1.96 28.94
N ILE A 66 6.35 -3.06 29.02
CA ILE A 66 6.45 -3.90 30.22
C ILE A 66 7.48 -3.36 31.21
N THR A 67 7.92 -2.10 31.08
CA THR A 67 8.91 -1.54 32.01
C THR A 67 8.33 -1.58 33.42
N PRO A 68 8.92 -2.35 34.36
CA PRO A 68 8.40 -2.46 35.71
C PRO A 68 8.45 -1.08 36.38
N GLU A 69 7.34 -0.69 37.02
CA GLU A 69 7.32 0.55 37.81
C GLU A 69 8.42 0.52 38.88
N PRO A 70 9.18 1.62 39.05
CA PRO A 70 10.22 1.68 40.06
C PRO A 70 9.60 1.51 41.46
N PRO A 71 10.28 0.79 42.36
CA PRO A 71 9.77 0.55 43.70
C PRO A 71 9.52 1.88 44.44
N PRO A 72 8.45 1.97 45.24
CA PRO A 72 8.12 3.18 45.96
C PRO A 72 9.29 3.61 46.85
N ALA A 73 9.64 4.90 46.79
CA ALA A 73 10.71 5.47 47.60
C ALA A 73 10.43 5.20 49.09
N ALA A 74 11.43 4.68 49.80
CA ALA A 74 11.35 4.46 51.23
C ALA A 74 11.02 5.77 51.96
N PRO A 75 10.20 5.75 53.01
CA PRO A 75 9.88 6.96 53.76
C PRO A 75 11.17 7.50 54.40
N VAL A 76 11.53 8.74 54.04
CA VAL A 76 12.57 9.51 54.73
C VAL A 76 12.20 9.59 56.20
N THR A 77 13.02 8.97 57.05
CA THR A 77 12.88 9.04 58.50
C THR A 77 13.65 10.27 58.98
N GLU A 78 12.95 11.33 59.37
CA GLU A 78 13.54 12.49 60.04
C GLU A 78 13.86 12.11 61.50
N SER A 79 15.08 12.41 61.95
CA SER A 79 15.58 12.18 63.33
C SER A 79 15.35 13.39 64.22
#